data_AF-D6E948-F1
#
_entry.id   AF-D6E948-F1
#
_cell.length_a   1.000
_cell.length_b   1.000
_cell.length_c   1.000
_cell.angle_alpha   90.00
_cell.angle_beta   90.00
_cell.angle_gamma   90.00
#
_symmetry.space_group_name_H-M   'P 1'
#
loop_
_entity.id
_entity.type
_entity.pdbx_description
1 polymer ?
#
loop_
_entity_poly.entity_id
_entity_poly.type
_entity_poly.pdbx_seq_one_letter_code
_entity_poly.pdbx_strand_id
1 'polypeptide(L)'
;MTENTSATKSPKAPAAKFGGKGINIGIVVAALLTIMGLALWVMQLSGGMVQTGMRNLDSWGLYITMFMFLVGLSAGGLIISSAPRVFGVEGFGGISKIAVWTSICCTVLAIGFVVVDLGQPLRLWELFAYSNLGSPLMWDIIVLGTYLILSIVYLWATLRFEGGKGSATSLRVISAIALVCAILVHSVTAWIFGLQQGREMWHTALLGPWFVSSALVCGVALGSWWSSLCARRATLSSTSPSS
;
A
#
# COMPACT_ATOMS: atom_id res chain seq x y z
N MET A 1 44.25 -8.72 -28.07
CA MET A 1 43.08 -9.63 -28.03
C MET A 1 42.02 -8.95 -27.18
N THR A 2 41.01 -8.37 -27.81
CA THR A 2 39.89 -7.68 -27.14
C THR A 2 38.80 -8.70 -26.85
N GLU A 3 38.59 -9.05 -25.58
CA GLU A 3 37.49 -9.92 -25.19
C GLU A 3 36.16 -9.15 -25.24
N ASN A 4 35.35 -9.47 -26.25
CA ASN A 4 33.95 -9.09 -26.34
C ASN A 4 33.16 -9.91 -25.31
N THR A 5 32.92 -9.34 -24.12
CA THR A 5 31.96 -9.90 -23.17
C THR A 5 30.55 -9.54 -23.64
N SER A 6 30.01 -10.36 -24.55
CA SER A 6 28.60 -10.29 -24.95
C SER A 6 27.74 -10.64 -23.74
N ALA A 7 27.10 -9.63 -23.14
CA ALA A 7 26.12 -9.78 -22.09
C ALA A 7 24.99 -10.71 -22.57
N THR A 8 24.99 -11.94 -22.06
CA THR A 8 23.91 -12.91 -22.26
C THR A 8 22.63 -12.33 -21.68
N LYS A 9 21.68 -11.99 -22.57
CA LYS A 9 20.31 -11.63 -22.18
C LYS A 9 19.76 -12.75 -21.30
N SER A 10 19.56 -12.46 -20.02
CA SER A 10 18.89 -13.36 -19.09
C SER A 10 17.53 -13.77 -19.67
N PRO A 11 17.21 -15.08 -19.73
CA PRO A 11 15.97 -15.53 -20.35
C PRO A 11 14.79 -14.93 -19.61
N LYS A 12 13.90 -14.29 -20.39
CA LYS A 12 12.64 -13.72 -19.91
C LYS A 12 11.86 -14.86 -19.26
N ALA A 13 11.81 -14.87 -17.92
CA ALA A 13 11.12 -15.89 -17.17
C ALA A 13 9.69 -16.04 -17.73
N PRO A 14 9.24 -17.28 -18.05
CA PRO A 14 7.92 -17.49 -18.60
C PRO A 14 6.90 -16.88 -17.65
N ALA A 15 5.93 -16.14 -18.20
CA ALA A 15 4.85 -15.57 -17.42
C ALA A 15 4.23 -16.69 -16.57
N ALA A 16 4.32 -16.55 -15.24
CA ALA A 16 3.84 -17.57 -14.32
C ALA A 16 2.40 -17.91 -14.70
N LYS A 17 2.14 -19.19 -15.02
CA LYS A 17 0.80 -19.68 -15.37
C LYS A 17 -0.11 -19.38 -14.17
N PHE A 18 -0.89 -18.31 -14.27
CA PHE A 18 -1.83 -17.88 -13.25
C PHE A 18 -3.00 -18.87 -13.27
N GLY A 19 -2.87 -19.97 -12.52
CA GLY A 19 -3.87 -21.03 -12.57
C GLY A 19 -3.51 -22.19 -11.67
N GLY A 20 -4.21 -22.29 -10.54
CA GLY A 20 -4.19 -23.44 -9.65
C GLY A 20 -5.49 -23.46 -8.85
N LYS A 21 -6.00 -24.66 -8.52
CA LYS A 21 -7.27 -24.81 -7.78
C LYS A 21 -7.31 -23.93 -6.52
N GLY A 22 -6.20 -23.83 -5.80
CA GLY A 22 -6.08 -22.96 -4.62
C GLY A 22 -6.15 -21.45 -4.90
N ILE A 23 -5.61 -20.97 -6.03
CA ILE A 23 -5.74 -19.55 -6.42
C ILE A 23 -7.18 -19.24 -6.78
N ASN A 24 -7.84 -20.13 -7.54
CA ASN A 24 -9.22 -19.93 -7.93
C ASN A 24 -10.14 -19.92 -6.71
N ILE A 25 -9.93 -20.84 -5.74
CA ILE A 25 -10.64 -20.81 -4.45
C ILE A 25 -10.38 -19.49 -3.74
N GLY A 26 -9.13 -19.04 -3.65
CA GLY A 26 -8.78 -17.76 -3.02
C GLY A 26 -9.47 -16.56 -3.69
N ILE A 27 -9.51 -16.52 -5.01
CA ILE A 27 -10.21 -15.47 -5.79
C ILE A 27 -11.71 -15.50 -5.50
N VAL A 28 -12.33 -16.69 -5.51
CA VAL A 28 -13.76 -16.82 -5.22
C VAL A 28 -14.09 -16.38 -3.80
N VAL A 29 -13.30 -16.81 -2.81
CA VAL A 29 -13.48 -16.40 -1.41
C VAL A 29 -13.31 -14.87 -1.28
N ALA A 30 -12.27 -14.29 -1.88
CA ALA A 30 -12.07 -12.85 -1.86
C ALA A 30 -13.24 -12.10 -2.51
N ALA A 31 -13.72 -12.56 -3.66
CA ALA A 31 -14.88 -11.97 -4.34
C ALA A 31 -16.15 -12.03 -3.49
N LEU A 32 -16.42 -13.16 -2.84
CA LEU A 32 -17.56 -13.31 -1.94
C LEU A 32 -17.47 -12.36 -0.74
N LEU A 33 -16.29 -12.24 -0.12
CA LEU A 33 -16.06 -11.31 0.98
C LEU A 33 -16.22 -9.85 0.53
N THR A 34 -15.75 -9.49 -0.67
CA THR A 34 -15.95 -8.15 -1.24
C THR A 34 -17.43 -7.86 -1.47
N ILE A 35 -18.19 -8.80 -2.05
CA ILE A 35 -19.64 -8.63 -2.27
C ILE A 35 -20.37 -8.46 -0.94
N MET A 36 -20.04 -9.29 0.06
CA MET A 36 -20.61 -9.17 1.40
C MET A 36 -20.28 -7.82 2.04
N GLY A 37 -19.03 -7.35 1.94
CA GLY A 37 -18.63 -6.04 2.45
C GLY A 37 -19.37 -4.89 1.77
N LEU A 38 -19.55 -4.94 0.45
CA LEU A 38 -20.33 -3.95 -0.29
C LEU A 38 -21.82 -3.98 0.09
N ALA A 39 -22.40 -5.17 0.29
CA ALA A 39 -23.78 -5.31 0.75
C ALA A 39 -23.97 -4.68 2.15
N LEU A 40 -23.05 -4.94 3.08
CA LEU A 40 -23.06 -4.31 4.41
C LEU A 40 -22.89 -2.79 4.33
N TRP A 41 -22.06 -2.30 3.42
CA TRP A 41 -21.91 -0.86 3.21
C TRP A 41 -23.19 -0.22 2.66
N VAL A 42 -23.88 -0.88 1.71
CA VAL A 42 -25.19 -0.41 1.23
C VAL A 42 -26.23 -0.40 2.37
N MET A 43 -26.22 -1.42 3.23
CA MET A 43 -27.07 -1.43 4.42
C MET A 43 -26.76 -0.24 5.34
N GLN A 44 -25.47 0.05 5.60
CA GLN A 44 -25.05 1.21 6.38
C GLN A 44 -25.50 2.53 5.73
N LEU A 45 -25.40 2.68 4.41
CA LEU A 45 -25.86 3.89 3.72
C LEU A 45 -27.37 4.11 3.89
N SER A 46 -28.15 3.02 3.96
CA SER A 46 -29.61 3.10 4.13
C SER A 46 -30.05 3.36 5.57
N GLY A 47 -29.41 2.75 6.57
CA GLY A 47 -29.77 2.94 7.99
C GLY A 47 -28.84 3.85 8.78
N GLY A 48 -27.90 4.51 8.11
CA GLY A 48 -26.95 5.44 8.70
C GLY A 48 -25.81 4.79 9.50
N MET A 49 -24.95 5.65 10.03
CA MET A 49 -23.74 5.25 10.78
C MET A 49 -24.03 4.47 12.05
N VAL A 50 -25.26 4.49 12.58
CA VAL A 50 -25.65 3.75 13.78
C VAL A 50 -25.42 2.23 13.65
N GLN A 51 -25.49 1.68 12.43
CA GLN A 51 -25.26 0.26 12.18
C GLN A 51 -23.82 -0.18 12.48
N THR A 52 -22.87 0.75 12.48
CA THR A 52 -21.46 0.48 12.78
C THR A 52 -21.20 0.26 14.28
N GLY A 53 -22.19 0.56 15.14
CA GLY A 53 -22.02 0.54 16.59
C GLY A 53 -21.15 1.68 17.14
N MET A 54 -20.70 2.61 16.28
CA MET A 54 -19.93 3.78 16.70
C MET A 54 -20.79 4.75 17.51
N ARG A 55 -20.15 5.43 18.47
CA ARG A 55 -20.77 6.36 19.41
C ARG A 55 -20.05 7.70 19.32
N ASN A 56 -20.63 8.77 19.88
CA ASN A 56 -19.99 10.08 19.85
C ASN A 56 -18.60 10.10 20.54
N LEU A 57 -18.40 9.26 21.56
CA LEU A 57 -17.10 9.11 22.23
C LEU A 57 -16.11 8.25 21.42
N ASP A 58 -16.62 7.31 20.63
CA ASP A 58 -15.86 6.36 19.82
C ASP A 58 -16.35 6.44 18.37
N SER A 59 -16.03 7.56 17.72
CA SER A 59 -16.45 7.87 16.35
C SER A 59 -15.55 7.24 15.27
N TRP A 60 -14.37 6.76 15.65
CA TRP A 60 -13.40 6.10 14.78
C TRP A 60 -13.30 4.63 15.15
N GLY A 61 -14.04 3.80 14.43
CA GLY A 61 -14.11 2.36 14.64
C GLY A 61 -13.30 1.57 13.61
N LEU A 62 -13.96 0.58 13.01
CA LEU A 62 -13.34 -0.34 12.07
C LEU A 62 -12.73 0.36 10.84
N TYR A 63 -13.39 1.38 10.30
CA TYR A 63 -12.97 2.03 9.06
C TYR A 63 -11.64 2.75 9.19
N ILE A 64 -11.51 3.62 10.20
CA ILE A 64 -10.25 4.32 10.47
C ILE A 64 -9.15 3.34 10.89
N THR A 65 -9.49 2.25 11.60
CA THR A 65 -8.52 1.20 11.95
C THR A 65 -7.98 0.47 10.70
N MET A 66 -8.86 0.07 9.78
CA MET A 66 -8.47 -0.57 8.52
C MET A 66 -7.71 0.38 7.61
N PHE A 67 -8.13 1.65 7.56
CA PHE A 67 -7.39 2.72 6.89
C PHE A 67 -5.95 2.82 7.42
N MET A 68 -5.74 2.89 8.74
CA MET A 68 -4.41 2.93 9.35
C MET A 68 -3.57 1.70 9.01
N PHE A 69 -4.18 0.53 9.10
CA PHE A 69 -3.51 -0.72 8.79
C PHE A 69 -3.05 -0.78 7.32
N LEU A 70 -3.92 -0.38 6.39
CA LEU A 70 -3.65 -0.42 4.96
C LEU A 70 -2.64 0.65 4.53
N VAL A 71 -2.70 1.86 5.08
CA VAL A 71 -1.65 2.88 4.87
C VAL A 71 -0.31 2.39 5.38
N GLY A 72 -0.27 1.77 6.58
CA GLY A 72 0.94 1.17 7.16
C GLY A 72 1.53 0.06 6.30
N LEU A 73 0.70 -0.88 5.83
CA LEU A 73 1.12 -1.91 4.87
C LEU A 73 1.65 -1.30 3.57
N SER A 74 0.98 -0.26 3.07
CA SER A 74 1.38 0.41 1.84
C SER A 74 2.74 1.08 1.97
N ALA A 75 2.92 1.95 2.95
CA ALA A 75 4.17 2.65 3.16
C ALA A 75 5.30 1.66 3.46
N GLY A 76 5.06 0.64 4.28
CA GLY A 76 6.02 -0.42 4.54
C GLY A 76 6.48 -1.15 3.28
N GLY A 77 5.55 -1.55 2.42
CA GLY A 77 5.87 -2.18 1.14
C GLY A 77 6.69 -1.26 0.23
N LEU A 78 6.34 0.03 0.19
CA LEU A 78 7.04 1.01 -0.63
C LEU A 78 8.46 1.27 -0.09
N ILE A 79 8.63 1.39 1.23
CA ILE A 79 9.94 1.58 1.87
C ILE A 79 10.87 0.40 1.57
N ILE A 80 10.38 -0.84 1.68
CA ILE A 80 11.19 -2.04 1.40
C ILE A 80 11.59 -2.11 -0.07
N SER A 81 10.72 -1.66 -0.96
CA SER A 81 11.01 -1.66 -2.39
C SER A 81 12.01 -0.56 -2.79
N SER A 82 11.96 0.60 -2.12
CA SER A 82 12.71 1.81 -2.51
C SER A 82 14.01 2.00 -1.74
N ALA A 83 14.07 1.65 -0.45
CA ALA A 83 15.24 1.86 0.41
C ALA A 83 16.52 1.19 -0.15
N PRO A 84 16.51 -0.08 -0.59
CA PRO A 84 17.70 -0.71 -1.18
C PRO A 84 18.30 0.10 -2.34
N ARG A 85 17.44 0.67 -3.19
CA ARG A 85 17.85 1.47 -4.36
C ARG A 85 18.43 2.81 -3.96
N VAL A 86 17.92 3.42 -2.90
CA VAL A 86 18.44 4.68 -2.36
C VAL A 86 19.84 4.49 -1.79
N PHE A 87 20.05 3.41 -1.03
CA PHE A 87 21.34 3.07 -0.42
C PHE A 87 22.34 2.43 -1.39
N GLY A 88 21.93 2.12 -2.62
CA GLY A 88 22.82 1.52 -3.63
C GLY A 88 23.18 0.06 -3.35
N VAL A 89 22.38 -0.62 -2.51
CA VAL A 89 22.51 -2.06 -2.29
C VAL A 89 21.67 -2.83 -3.30
N GLU A 90 22.03 -4.09 -3.57
CA GLU A 90 21.24 -4.93 -4.46
C GLU A 90 19.80 -5.04 -3.96
N GLY A 91 18.86 -4.58 -4.79
CA GLY A 91 17.43 -4.64 -4.47
C GLY A 91 16.91 -6.06 -4.49
N PHE A 92 15.78 -6.31 -3.82
CA PHE A 92 15.12 -7.61 -3.73
C PHE A 92 14.50 -8.14 -5.06
N GLY A 93 15.00 -7.70 -6.22
CA GLY A 93 14.55 -8.15 -7.54
C GLY A 93 13.02 -8.11 -7.70
N GLY A 94 12.44 -9.26 -8.08
CA GLY A 94 11.00 -9.41 -8.31
C GLY A 94 10.11 -9.12 -7.10
N ILE A 95 10.62 -9.22 -5.86
CA ILE A 95 9.86 -8.90 -4.64
C ILE A 95 9.58 -7.40 -4.56
N SER A 96 10.54 -6.56 -4.99
CA SER A 96 10.40 -5.09 -5.00
C SER A 96 9.19 -4.67 -5.85
N LYS A 97 8.99 -5.27 -7.03
CA LYS A 97 7.85 -4.99 -7.90
C LYS A 97 6.51 -5.33 -7.25
N ILE A 98 6.44 -6.50 -6.60
CA ILE A 98 5.20 -6.99 -6.01
C ILE A 98 4.85 -6.19 -4.75
N ALA A 99 5.86 -5.77 -3.98
CA ALA A 99 5.69 -4.86 -2.87
C ALA A 99 5.06 -3.53 -3.33
N VAL A 100 5.58 -2.90 -4.39
CA VAL A 100 5.00 -1.64 -4.93
C VAL A 100 3.57 -1.82 -5.41
N TRP A 101 3.27 -2.90 -6.13
CA TRP A 101 1.90 -3.21 -6.57
C TRP A 101 0.95 -3.36 -5.38
N THR A 102 1.38 -4.09 -4.35
CA THR A 102 0.60 -4.30 -3.14
C THR A 102 0.38 -2.98 -2.40
N SER A 103 1.40 -2.12 -2.34
CA SER A 103 1.29 -0.77 -1.76
C SER A 103 0.22 0.07 -2.46
N ILE A 104 0.23 0.14 -3.78
CA ILE A 104 -0.79 0.88 -4.54
C ILE A 104 -2.20 0.34 -4.23
N CYS A 105 -2.38 -0.99 -4.23
CA CYS A 105 -3.67 -1.60 -3.92
C CYS A 105 -4.12 -1.26 -2.48
N CYS A 106 -3.22 -1.36 -1.49
CA CYS A 106 -3.50 -1.00 -0.12
C CYS A 106 -3.85 0.49 0.02
N THR A 107 -3.18 1.39 -0.70
CA THR A 107 -3.48 2.83 -0.69
C THR A 107 -4.88 3.12 -1.24
N VAL A 108 -5.27 2.46 -2.34
CA VAL A 108 -6.61 2.64 -2.91
C VAL A 108 -7.68 2.13 -1.95
N LEU A 109 -7.46 0.97 -1.31
CA LEU A 109 -8.38 0.45 -0.30
C LEU A 109 -8.46 1.36 0.93
N ALA A 110 -7.33 1.89 1.38
CA ALA A 110 -7.25 2.85 2.47
C ALA A 110 -8.11 4.10 2.18
N ILE A 111 -7.96 4.70 1.00
CA ILE A 111 -8.81 5.83 0.56
C ILE A 111 -10.28 5.40 0.53
N GLY A 112 -10.58 4.20 0.03
CA GLY A 112 -11.93 3.64 0.04
C GLY A 112 -12.56 3.59 1.44
N PHE A 113 -11.82 3.17 2.45
CA PHE A 113 -12.30 3.14 3.84
C PHE A 113 -12.57 4.54 4.41
N VAL A 114 -11.79 5.55 4.04
CA VAL A 114 -12.08 6.96 4.41
C VAL A 114 -13.40 7.41 3.79
N VAL A 115 -13.67 7.05 2.53
CA VAL A 115 -14.95 7.37 1.86
C VAL A 115 -16.14 6.70 2.55
N VAL A 116 -15.97 5.45 2.98
CA VAL A 116 -17.00 4.69 3.72
C VAL A 116 -17.28 5.34 5.08
N ASP A 117 -16.24 5.86 5.76
CA ASP A 117 -16.33 6.48 7.08
C ASP A 117 -17.10 7.81 7.06
N LEU A 118 -17.11 8.55 5.95
CA LEU A 118 -17.83 9.81 5.82
C LEU A 118 -19.36 9.68 5.95
N GLY A 119 -19.92 8.48 5.74
CA GLY A 119 -21.35 8.20 5.85
C GLY A 119 -22.25 8.81 4.75
N GLN A 120 -21.83 9.91 4.11
CA GLN A 120 -22.51 10.53 2.96
C GLN A 120 -21.54 10.73 1.78
N PRO A 121 -21.13 9.66 1.09
CA PRO A 121 -20.10 9.72 0.04
C PRO A 121 -20.50 10.63 -1.14
N LEU A 122 -21.79 10.83 -1.38
CA LEU A 122 -22.29 11.72 -2.44
C LEU A 122 -21.93 13.20 -2.23
N ARG A 123 -21.58 13.61 -1.02
CA ARG A 123 -21.16 14.99 -0.70
C ARG A 123 -19.65 15.17 -0.70
N LEU A 124 -18.88 14.13 -1.02
CA LEU A 124 -17.42 14.19 -1.02
C LEU A 124 -16.88 15.27 -1.96
N TRP A 125 -17.59 15.60 -3.04
CA TRP A 125 -17.21 16.68 -3.95
C TRP A 125 -17.22 18.07 -3.27
N GLU A 126 -18.06 18.29 -2.25
CA GLU A 126 -18.12 19.54 -1.49
C GLU A 126 -16.80 19.80 -0.78
N LEU A 127 -16.11 18.74 -0.38
CA LEU A 127 -14.79 18.85 0.24
C LEU A 127 -13.77 19.47 -0.73
N PHE A 128 -13.82 19.11 -2.01
CA PHE A 128 -12.93 19.67 -3.02
C PHE A 128 -13.37 21.07 -3.44
N ALA A 129 -14.68 21.32 -3.57
CA ALA A 129 -15.23 22.62 -3.96
C ALA A 129 -15.05 23.69 -2.88
N TYR A 130 -15.21 23.33 -1.60
CA TYR A 130 -15.12 24.22 -0.44
C TYR A 130 -13.94 23.85 0.47
N SER A 131 -12.78 23.67 -0.16
CA SER A 131 -11.55 23.24 0.49
C SER A 131 -11.09 24.22 1.59
N ASN A 132 -10.97 23.74 2.83
CA ASN A 132 -10.34 24.49 3.93
C ASN A 132 -8.97 23.89 4.29
N LEU A 133 -7.89 24.58 3.88
CA LEU A 133 -6.50 24.16 4.13
C LEU A 133 -6.07 24.24 5.60
N GLY A 134 -6.87 24.86 6.46
CA GLY A 134 -6.67 24.82 7.91
C GLY A 134 -7.10 23.51 8.55
N SER A 135 -7.84 22.65 7.84
CA SER A 135 -8.30 21.36 8.35
C SER A 135 -7.22 20.28 8.22
N PRO A 136 -6.83 19.58 9.31
CA PRO A 136 -5.90 18.45 9.24
C PRO A 136 -6.37 17.33 8.31
N LEU A 137 -7.68 17.13 8.17
CA LEU A 137 -8.26 16.12 7.27
C LEU A 137 -8.01 16.44 5.79
N MET A 138 -7.94 17.72 5.41
CA MET A 138 -7.61 18.11 4.04
C MET A 138 -6.14 17.76 3.71
N TRP A 139 -5.24 17.93 4.68
CA TRP A 139 -3.84 17.53 4.52
C TRP A 139 -3.68 16.03 4.31
N ASP A 140 -4.49 15.21 4.98
CA ASP A 140 -4.48 13.76 4.78
C ASP A 140 -4.78 13.39 3.32
N ILE A 141 -5.79 14.04 2.72
CA ILE A 141 -6.20 13.78 1.33
C ILE A 141 -5.13 14.23 0.34
N ILE A 142 -4.54 15.41 0.55
CA ILE A 142 -3.46 15.91 -0.31
C ILE A 142 -2.25 14.98 -0.25
N VAL A 143 -1.88 14.54 0.96
CA VAL A 143 -0.68 13.73 1.19
C VAL A 143 -0.88 12.31 0.70
N LEU A 144 -2.02 11.68 0.97
CA LEU A 144 -2.37 10.36 0.44
C LEU A 144 -2.52 10.37 -1.08
N GLY A 145 -3.15 11.41 -1.65
CA GLY A 145 -3.25 11.57 -3.10
C GLY A 145 -1.89 11.70 -3.77
N THR A 146 -1.03 12.55 -3.22
CA THR A 146 0.36 12.72 -3.68
C THR A 146 1.14 11.41 -3.57
N TYR A 147 0.99 10.71 -2.44
CA TYR A 147 1.64 9.42 -2.20
C TYR A 147 1.18 8.35 -3.19
N LEU A 148 -0.11 8.27 -3.51
CA LEU A 148 -0.63 7.34 -4.52
C LEU A 148 -0.04 7.63 -5.90
N ILE A 149 -0.03 8.90 -6.32
CA ILE A 149 0.55 9.32 -7.60
C ILE A 149 2.05 8.97 -7.66
N LEU A 150 2.81 9.31 -6.61
CA LEU A 150 4.23 8.98 -6.54
C LEU A 150 4.50 7.47 -6.54
N SER A 151 3.63 6.69 -5.88
CA SER A 151 3.72 5.23 -5.89
C SER A 151 3.51 4.66 -7.30
N ILE A 152 2.54 5.18 -8.06
CA ILE A 152 2.30 4.81 -9.46
C ILE A 152 3.48 5.21 -10.35
N VAL A 153 4.00 6.44 -10.19
CA VAL A 153 5.18 6.92 -10.93
C VAL A 153 6.41 6.05 -10.62
N TYR A 154 6.59 5.67 -9.36
CA TYR A 154 7.68 4.80 -8.93
C TYR A 154 7.56 3.38 -9.53
N LEU A 155 6.35 2.82 -9.56
CA LEU A 155 6.08 1.56 -10.23
C LEU A 155 6.40 1.65 -11.72
N TRP A 156 5.92 2.69 -12.39
CA TRP A 156 6.17 2.93 -13.81
C TRP A 156 7.67 3.05 -14.11
N ALA A 157 8.41 3.81 -13.30
CA ALA A 157 9.85 3.96 -13.44
C ALA A 157 10.59 2.63 -13.23
N THR A 158 10.14 1.83 -12.27
CA THR A 158 10.66 0.48 -12.02
C THR A 158 10.47 -0.44 -13.22
N LEU A 159 9.25 -0.48 -13.78
CA LEU A 159 8.94 -1.30 -14.96
C LEU A 159 9.73 -0.85 -16.19
N ARG A 160 9.94 0.46 -16.36
CA ARG A 160 10.71 1.02 -17.48
C ARG A 160 12.21 0.70 -17.38
N PHE A 161 12.76 0.76 -16.17
CA PHE A 161 14.17 0.41 -15.90
C PHE A 161 14.42 -1.08 -16.18
N GLU A 162 13.58 -1.97 -15.66
CA GLU A 162 13.67 -3.40 -15.94
C GLU A 162 13.46 -3.74 -17.42
N GLY A 163 12.64 -2.96 -18.13
CA GLY A 163 12.47 -3.05 -19.58
C GLY A 163 13.64 -2.52 -20.41
N GLY A 164 14.74 -2.10 -19.79
CA GLY A 164 15.94 -1.58 -20.45
C GLY A 164 15.82 -0.16 -21.00
N LYS A 165 14.76 0.58 -20.65
CA LYS A 165 14.44 1.92 -21.18
C LYS A 165 14.55 3.03 -20.11
N GLY A 166 15.16 2.76 -18.97
CA GLY A 166 15.24 3.67 -17.82
C GLY A 166 16.68 3.90 -17.35
N SER A 167 16.95 5.10 -16.82
CA SER A 167 18.24 5.44 -16.20
C SER A 167 18.25 5.06 -14.72
N ALA A 168 19.35 4.46 -14.25
CA ALA A 168 19.55 4.08 -12.86
C ALA A 168 19.49 5.31 -11.93
N THR A 169 20.04 6.45 -12.37
CA THR A 169 20.02 7.72 -11.63
C THR A 169 18.60 8.22 -11.45
N SER A 170 17.80 8.22 -12.52
CA SER A 170 16.39 8.64 -12.45
C SER A 170 15.59 7.76 -11.50
N LEU A 171 15.79 6.45 -11.58
CA LEU A 171 15.12 5.51 -10.68
C LEU A 171 15.53 5.72 -9.22
N ARG A 172 16.81 6.00 -8.95
CA ARG A 172 17.31 6.30 -7.59
C ARG A 172 16.69 7.57 -7.03
N VAL A 173 16.59 8.63 -7.84
CA VAL A 173 15.94 9.89 -7.44
C VAL A 173 14.46 9.67 -7.12
N ILE A 174 13.71 8.98 -8.00
CA ILE A 174 12.30 8.69 -7.76
C ILE A 174 12.13 7.81 -6.51
N SER A 175 13.02 6.83 -6.30
CA SER A 175 13.01 6.00 -5.08
C SER A 175 13.22 6.83 -3.82
N ALA A 176 14.14 7.80 -3.84
CA ALA A 176 14.40 8.68 -2.71
C ALA A 176 13.20 9.57 -2.39
N ILE A 177 12.59 10.16 -3.42
CA ILE A 177 11.38 10.98 -3.26
C ILE A 177 10.23 10.13 -2.69
N ALA A 178 10.03 8.92 -3.22
CA ALA A 178 8.99 8.02 -2.74
C ALA A 178 9.22 7.57 -1.29
N LEU A 179 10.48 7.33 -0.90
CA LEU A 179 10.87 7.01 0.48
C LEU A 179 10.56 8.15 1.44
N VAL A 180 10.94 9.39 1.09
CA VAL A 180 10.62 10.59 1.89
C VAL A 180 9.10 10.76 2.00
N CYS A 181 8.38 10.61 0.89
CA CYS A 181 6.92 10.72 0.89
C CYS A 181 6.25 9.67 1.79
N ALA A 182 6.74 8.42 1.80
CA ALA A 182 6.21 7.37 2.69
C ALA A 182 6.36 7.74 4.19
N ILE A 183 7.46 8.38 4.57
CA ILE A 183 7.68 8.88 5.94
C ILE A 183 6.76 10.08 6.24
N LEU A 184 6.58 10.97 5.28
CA LEU A 184 5.71 12.15 5.42
C LEU A 184 4.24 11.77 5.60
N VAL A 185 3.74 10.77 4.84
CA VAL A 185 2.37 10.26 5.01
C VAL A 185 2.12 9.85 6.44
N HIS A 186 3.00 9.02 7.02
CA HIS A 186 2.84 8.59 8.41
C HIS A 186 3.00 9.71 9.43
N SER A 187 3.84 10.71 9.13
CA SER A 187 3.98 11.89 9.99
C SER A 187 2.70 12.73 10.02
N VAL A 188 2.07 12.95 8.87
CA VAL A 188 0.81 13.72 8.75
C VAL A 188 -0.34 12.95 9.39
N THR A 189 -0.44 11.65 9.12
CA THR A 189 -1.43 10.80 9.77
C THR A 189 -1.25 10.80 11.29
N ALA A 190 -0.02 10.63 11.80
CA ALA A 190 0.25 10.70 13.23
C ALA A 190 -0.11 12.07 13.84
N TRP A 191 0.14 13.16 13.10
CA TRP A 191 -0.28 14.50 13.50
C TRP A 191 -1.80 14.61 13.65
N ILE A 192 -2.58 14.07 12.70
CA ILE A 192 -4.05 14.06 12.76
C ILE A 192 -4.54 13.29 14.01
N PHE A 193 -3.98 12.12 14.29
CA PHE A 193 -4.31 11.35 15.48
C PHE A 193 -3.93 12.09 16.76
N GLY A 194 -2.78 12.78 16.76
CA GLY A 194 -2.33 13.59 17.89
C GLY A 194 -3.16 14.84 18.17
N LEU A 195 -4.05 15.24 17.25
CA LEU A 195 -5.01 16.33 17.46
C LEU A 195 -6.34 15.85 18.06
N GLN A 196 -6.55 14.54 18.20
CA GLN A 196 -7.78 13.97 18.74
C GLN A 196 -7.87 14.18 20.27
N GLN A 197 -8.41 15.34 20.69
CA GLN A 197 -8.50 15.81 22.10
C GLN A 197 -9.18 14.86 23.10
N GLY A 198 -9.76 13.75 22.65
CA GLY A 198 -10.41 12.73 23.50
C GLY A 198 -9.56 11.50 23.82
N ARG A 199 -8.29 11.44 23.39
CA ARG A 199 -7.40 10.29 23.58
C ARG A 199 -6.08 10.75 24.20
N GLU A 200 -5.99 10.77 25.53
CA GLU A 200 -4.81 11.29 26.28
C GLU A 200 -3.47 10.69 25.81
N MET A 201 -3.45 9.40 25.47
CA MET A 201 -2.25 8.70 25.00
C MET A 201 -1.79 9.09 23.58
N TRP A 202 -2.62 9.83 22.82
CA TRP A 202 -2.31 10.23 21.44
C TRP A 202 -1.66 11.62 21.38
N HIS A 203 -1.70 12.41 22.45
CA HIS A 203 -1.07 13.73 22.50
C HIS A 203 0.44 13.64 22.76
N THR A 204 1.18 12.99 21.87
CA THR A 204 2.63 12.84 21.98
C THR A 204 3.31 13.02 20.64
N ALA A 205 4.47 13.71 20.66
CA ALA A 205 5.33 13.85 19.49
C ALA A 205 5.90 12.50 19.01
N LEU A 206 5.85 11.46 19.86
CA LEU A 206 6.36 10.12 19.53
C LEU A 206 5.44 9.34 18.57
N LEU A 207 4.20 9.79 18.33
CA LEU A 207 3.29 9.10 17.41
C LEU A 207 3.86 8.99 15.99
N GLY A 208 4.53 10.03 15.49
CA GLY A 208 5.12 10.03 14.14
C GLY A 208 6.14 8.91 13.96
N PRO A 209 7.22 8.88 14.76
CA PRO A 209 8.19 7.79 14.74
C PRO A 209 7.58 6.40 14.97
N TRP A 210 6.56 6.30 15.83
CA TRP A 210 5.88 5.02 16.09
C TRP A 210 5.07 4.54 14.88
N PHE A 211 4.40 5.43 14.16
CA PHE A 211 3.66 5.07 12.95
C PHE A 211 4.61 4.60 11.86
N VAL A 212 5.75 5.29 11.69
CA VAL A 212 6.80 4.89 10.73
C VAL A 212 7.40 3.53 11.09
N SER A 213 7.71 3.28 12.36
CA SER A 213 8.27 1.98 12.79
C SER A 213 7.26 0.84 12.60
N SER A 214 5.98 1.08 12.89
CA SER A 214 4.90 0.11 12.68
C SER A 214 4.71 -0.21 11.20
N ALA A 215 4.78 0.80 10.34
CA ALA A 215 4.73 0.62 8.88
C ALA A 215 5.89 -0.22 8.37
N LEU A 216 7.11 0.01 8.87
CA LEU A 216 8.28 -0.81 8.55
C LEU A 216 8.06 -2.28 8.94
N VAL A 217 7.56 -2.53 10.15
CA VAL A 217 7.26 -3.90 10.63
C VAL A 217 6.21 -4.57 9.72
N CYS A 218 5.13 -3.87 9.40
CA CYS A 218 4.08 -4.39 8.51
C CYS A 218 4.62 -4.69 7.10
N GLY A 219 5.47 -3.81 6.58
CA GLY A 219 6.15 -4.02 5.30
C GLY A 219 7.02 -5.28 5.32
N VAL A 220 7.84 -5.48 6.36
CA VAL A 220 8.79 -6.60 6.42
C VAL A 220 8.03 -7.91 6.58
N ALA A 221 6.96 -7.90 7.38
CA ALA A 221 6.04 -9.03 7.50
C ALA A 221 5.40 -9.38 6.14
N LEU A 222 4.94 -8.39 5.38
CA LEU A 222 4.36 -8.62 4.05
C LEU A 222 5.40 -9.15 3.05
N GLY A 223 6.61 -8.59 3.04
CA GLY A 223 7.70 -9.01 2.17
C GLY A 223 8.17 -10.44 2.46
N SER A 224 8.31 -10.80 3.74
CA SER A 224 8.66 -12.16 4.17
C SER A 224 7.55 -13.18 3.89
N TRP A 225 6.28 -12.77 4.05
CA TRP A 225 5.16 -13.61 3.66
C TRP A 225 5.16 -13.90 2.15
N TRP A 226 5.37 -12.87 1.33
CA TRP A 226 5.45 -13.03 -0.12
C TRP A 226 6.63 -13.92 -0.56
N SER A 227 7.81 -13.74 0.04
CA SER A 227 8.96 -14.59 -0.26
C SER A 227 8.69 -16.06 0.10
N SER A 228 8.04 -16.32 1.24
CA SER A 228 7.67 -17.67 1.67
C SER A 228 6.67 -18.34 0.72
N LEU A 229 5.70 -17.59 0.19
CA LEU A 229 4.72 -18.08 -0.78
C LEU A 229 5.37 -18.44 -2.12
N CYS A 230 6.23 -17.57 -2.62
CA CYS A 230 6.99 -17.81 -3.84
C CYS A 230 7.89 -19.05 -3.69
N ALA A 231 8.58 -19.18 -2.55
CA ALA A 231 9.41 -20.34 -2.26
C ALA A 231 8.59 -21.65 -2.25
N ARG A 232 7.46 -21.68 -1.53
CA ARG A 232 6.57 -22.86 -1.48
C ARG A 232 6.06 -23.27 -2.86
N ARG A 233 5.72 -22.30 -3.73
CA ARG A 233 5.27 -22.61 -5.10
C ARG A 233 6.38 -23.18 -5.96
N ALA A 234 7.61 -22.65 -5.85
CA ALA A 234 8.75 -23.18 -6.59
C ALA A 234 9.02 -24.65 -6.22
N THR A 235 8.93 -25.00 -4.93
CA THR A 235 9.09 -26.39 -4.45
C THR A 235 7.97 -27.32 -4.92
N LEU A 236 6.73 -26.83 -5.00
CA LEU A 236 5.60 -27.62 -5.51
C LEU A 236 5.67 -27.83 -7.03
N SER A 237 6.24 -26.88 -7.78
CA SER A 237 6.44 -27.05 -9.23
C SER A 237 7.58 -28.00 -9.60
N SER A 238 8.59 -28.17 -8.74
CA SER A 238 9.68 -29.12 -8.98
C SER A 238 9.32 -30.57 -8.62
N THR A 239 8.21 -30.78 -7.92
CA THR A 239 7.74 -32.11 -7.46
C THR A 239 6.55 -32.66 -8.25
N SER A 240 5.99 -31.92 -9.23
CA SER A 240 4.97 -32.48 -10.12
C SER A 240 5.64 -33.41 -11.15
N PRO A 241 5.28 -34.70 -11.24
CA PRO A 241 5.78 -35.57 -12.30
C PRO A 241 5.37 -34.99 -13.64
N SER A 242 6.29 -34.94 -14.60
CA SER A 242 5.96 -34.67 -16.00
C SER A 242 5.00 -35.75 -16.49
N SER A 243 3.71 -35.42 -16.57
CA SER A 243 2.67 -36.21 -17.22
C SER A 243 2.63 -35.90 -18.70
#